data_AF-A0A099T9R6-F1
#
_entry.id   AF-A0A099T9R6-F1
#
_cell.length_a   1.000
_cell.length_b   1.000
_cell.length_c   1.000
_cell.angle_alpha   90.00
_cell.angle_beta   90.00
_cell.angle_gamma   90.00
#
_symmetry.space_group_name_H-M   'P 1'
#
loop_
_entity.id
_entity.type
_entity.pdbx_description
1 polymer ?
#
loop_
_entity_poly.entity_id
_entity_poly.type
_entity_poly.pdbx_seq_one_letter_code
_entity_poly.pdbx_strand_id
1 'polypeptide(L)'
;MMRRLAFALLIGLMAYAPTAQATEEPAQPAAERGPVTNLPLPRFVSLKAAEGNVRRGPSRTHRVDWVFKRRNMPLQVVSEYGHWRRVVDRDGAGGWMHYSLLSGARTALVTLDKLPLHARPDASTRVIAYAQEGVVARLGECADGWCEVRISGIEGWSPMAHLWGAGAPAP
;
A
#
# COMPACT_ATOMS: atom_id res chain seq x y z
N MET A 1 77.09 -30.34 22.30
CA MET A 1 76.06 -31.13 21.58
C MET A 1 74.70 -30.87 22.22
N MET A 2 73.76 -30.28 21.48
CA MET A 2 72.43 -29.82 21.93
C MET A 2 71.53 -30.96 22.43
N ARG A 3 70.88 -30.80 23.59
CA ARG A 3 69.67 -31.57 23.98
C ARG A 3 68.44 -30.78 23.54
N ARG A 4 67.66 -31.33 22.61
CA ARG A 4 66.34 -30.80 22.21
C ARG A 4 65.28 -31.40 23.14
N LEU A 5 64.54 -30.54 23.85
CA LEU A 5 63.32 -30.91 24.58
C LEU A 5 62.12 -30.82 23.63
N ALA A 6 61.39 -31.92 23.47
CA ALA A 6 60.14 -31.97 22.72
C ALA A 6 58.97 -31.72 23.68
N PHE A 7 58.16 -30.69 23.41
CA PHE A 7 56.90 -30.43 24.11
C PHE A 7 55.77 -30.98 23.25
N ALA A 8 55.06 -31.99 23.75
CA ALA A 8 53.86 -32.55 23.09
C ALA A 8 52.63 -31.71 23.50
N LEU A 9 51.94 -31.13 22.51
CA LEU A 9 50.72 -30.34 22.71
C LEU A 9 49.50 -31.24 22.45
N LEU A 10 48.73 -31.56 23.49
CA LEU A 10 47.45 -32.25 23.40
C LEU A 10 46.34 -31.23 23.07
N ILE A 11 45.82 -31.26 21.85
CA ILE A 11 44.68 -30.45 21.41
C ILE A 11 43.40 -31.25 21.68
N GLY A 12 42.60 -30.83 22.67
CA GLY A 12 41.28 -31.39 22.93
C GLY A 12 40.24 -30.84 21.94
N LEU A 13 39.57 -31.72 21.18
CA LEU A 13 38.42 -31.37 20.36
C LEU A 13 37.18 -31.17 21.24
N MET A 14 36.69 -29.94 21.38
CA MET A 14 35.34 -29.67 21.88
C MET A 14 34.36 -29.68 20.69
N ALA A 15 33.44 -30.65 20.68
CA ALA A 15 32.34 -30.70 19.72
C ALA A 15 31.26 -29.68 20.12
N TYR A 16 31.02 -28.70 19.26
CA TYR A 16 29.98 -27.68 19.44
C TYR A 16 28.70 -28.15 18.73
N ALA A 17 27.64 -28.44 19.49
CA ALA A 17 26.33 -28.77 18.94
C ALA A 17 25.52 -27.47 18.73
N PRO A 18 24.96 -27.21 17.53
CA PRO A 18 24.16 -26.01 17.31
C PRO A 18 22.77 -26.18 17.94
N THR A 19 22.41 -25.28 18.85
CA THR A 19 21.05 -25.14 19.36
C THR A 19 20.18 -24.46 18.31
N ALA A 20 19.17 -25.16 17.79
CA ALA A 20 18.16 -24.56 16.94
C ALA A 20 17.25 -23.65 17.79
N GLN A 21 17.34 -22.34 17.58
CA GLN A 21 16.42 -21.37 18.17
C GLN A 21 15.23 -21.21 17.22
N ALA A 22 14.03 -21.54 17.69
CA ALA A 22 12.79 -21.24 16.99
C ALA A 22 12.63 -19.71 16.92
N THR A 23 12.58 -19.18 15.71
CA THR A 23 12.32 -17.76 15.47
C THR A 23 10.80 -17.56 15.54
N GLU A 24 10.30 -16.96 16.62
CA GLU A 24 8.91 -16.49 16.66
C GLU A 24 8.78 -15.32 15.67
N GLU A 25 8.09 -15.57 14.56
CA GLU A 25 7.78 -14.54 13.57
C GLU A 25 6.82 -13.52 14.21
N PRO A 26 7.17 -12.23 14.26
CA PRO A 26 6.37 -11.25 14.98
C PRO A 26 4.98 -11.16 14.37
N ALA A 27 3.95 -11.38 15.20
CA ALA A 27 2.56 -11.23 14.82
C ALA A 27 2.32 -9.79 14.33
N GLN A 28 1.88 -9.64 13.09
CA GLN A 28 1.50 -8.34 12.54
C GLN A 28 0.37 -7.74 13.40
N PRO A 29 0.47 -6.47 13.84
CA PRO A 29 -0.59 -5.84 14.60
C PRO A 29 -1.88 -5.87 13.78
N ALA A 30 -2.97 -6.33 14.40
CA ALA A 30 -4.29 -6.31 13.78
C ALA A 30 -4.62 -4.88 13.34
N ALA A 31 -5.03 -4.71 12.08
CA ALA A 31 -5.38 -3.40 11.52
C ALA A 31 -6.38 -2.68 12.45
N GLU A 32 -5.99 -1.49 12.92
CA GLU A 32 -6.83 -0.66 13.79
C GLU A 32 -8.18 -0.43 13.12
N ARG A 33 -9.28 -0.49 13.86
CA ARG A 33 -10.62 -0.23 13.30
C ARG A 33 -11.08 1.19 13.62
N GLY A 34 -11.64 1.86 12.61
CA GLY A 34 -12.09 3.23 12.74
C GLY A 34 -13.27 3.37 13.70
N PRO A 35 -13.27 4.37 14.60
CA PRO A 35 -14.28 4.50 15.65
C PRO A 35 -15.69 4.86 15.16
N VAL A 36 -15.84 5.27 13.89
CA VAL A 36 -17.13 5.66 13.34
C VAL A 36 -17.73 4.58 12.45
N THR A 37 -16.95 4.05 11.51
CA THR A 37 -17.45 3.05 10.55
C THR A 37 -17.18 1.62 10.96
N ASN A 38 -16.32 1.40 11.96
CA ASN A 38 -15.82 0.07 12.30
C ASN A 38 -15.20 -0.63 11.07
N LEU A 39 -14.59 0.12 10.16
CA LEU A 39 -13.83 -0.42 9.03
C LEU A 39 -12.33 -0.37 9.35
N PRO A 40 -11.52 -1.26 8.75
CA PRO A 40 -10.07 -1.21 8.93
C PRO A 40 -9.49 0.16 8.57
N LEU A 41 -8.50 0.58 9.34
CA LEU A 41 -7.66 1.74 9.11
C LEU A 41 -6.19 1.29 9.09
N PRO A 42 -5.36 1.91 8.23
CA PRO A 42 -5.79 2.78 7.14
C PRO A 42 -6.53 2.00 6.04
N ARG A 43 -7.27 2.70 5.18
CA ARG A 43 -7.93 2.05 4.02
C ARG A 43 -8.10 3.01 2.85
N PHE A 44 -8.11 2.45 1.64
CA PHE A 44 -8.33 3.24 0.43
C PHE A 44 -9.80 3.53 0.16
N VAL A 45 -10.04 4.73 -0.33
CA VAL A 45 -11.31 5.24 -0.85
C VAL A 45 -11.01 6.03 -2.13
N SER A 46 -12.05 6.52 -2.80
CA SER A 46 -11.91 7.41 -3.94
C SER A 46 -12.73 8.68 -3.77
N LEU A 47 -12.28 9.77 -4.37
CA LEU A 47 -13.06 10.99 -4.47
C LEU A 47 -14.26 10.76 -5.40
N LYS A 48 -15.48 10.76 -4.85
CA LYS A 48 -16.70 10.68 -5.63
C LYS A 48 -17.02 11.99 -6.34
N ALA A 49 -16.77 13.13 -5.69
CA ALA A 49 -17.10 14.44 -6.24
C ALA A 49 -16.11 14.89 -7.33
N ALA A 50 -16.49 15.92 -8.11
CA ALA A 50 -15.55 16.58 -9.01
C ALA A 50 -14.46 17.33 -8.24
N GLU A 51 -14.83 17.90 -7.09
CA GLU A 51 -13.90 18.57 -6.18
C GLU A 51 -14.07 18.08 -4.74
N GLY A 52 -12.95 18.00 -4.02
CA GLY A 52 -12.88 17.55 -2.65
C GLY A 52 -12.16 18.55 -1.75
N ASN A 53 -12.91 19.27 -0.92
CA ASN A 53 -12.34 20.22 0.03
C ASN A 53 -11.75 19.47 1.24
N VAL A 54 -10.44 19.64 1.42
CA VAL A 54 -9.69 19.12 2.56
C VAL A 54 -9.49 20.24 3.56
N ARG A 55 -9.92 20.00 4.80
CA ARG A 55 -9.91 20.98 5.87
C ARG A 55 -8.88 20.63 6.93
N ARG A 56 -8.42 21.64 7.64
CA ARG A 56 -7.52 21.47 8.78
C ARG A 56 -8.10 20.62 9.91
N GLY A 57 -9.41 20.71 10.14
CA GLY A 57 -10.10 20.02 11.23
C GLY A 57 -11.46 19.47 10.79
N PRO A 58 -12.07 18.58 11.59
CA PRO A 58 -13.31 17.87 11.25
C PRO A 58 -14.55 18.74 11.50
N SER A 59 -14.60 19.93 10.88
CA SER A 59 -15.79 20.79 10.87
C SER A 59 -15.79 21.70 9.64
N ARG A 60 -16.99 22.11 9.19
CA ARG A 60 -17.19 23.03 8.05
C ARG A 60 -16.63 24.42 8.30
N THR A 61 -16.40 24.80 9.56
CA THR A 61 -15.83 26.09 9.96
C THR A 61 -14.31 26.14 9.86
N HIS A 62 -13.63 24.99 9.82
CA HIS A 62 -12.19 24.95 9.61
C HIS A 62 -11.85 25.37 8.19
N ARG A 63 -10.72 26.08 8.02
CA ARG A 63 -10.21 26.49 6.72
C ARG A 63 -9.93 25.28 5.82
N VAL A 64 -10.19 25.46 4.53
CA VAL A 64 -9.77 24.55 3.46
C VAL A 64 -8.30 24.80 3.17
N ASP A 65 -7.45 23.82 3.45
CA ASP A 65 -6.01 23.91 3.21
C ASP A 65 -5.63 23.27 1.84
N TRP A 66 -6.50 22.44 1.27
CA TRP A 66 -6.29 21.81 -0.04
C TRP A 66 -7.61 21.50 -0.76
N VAL A 67 -7.60 21.49 -2.09
CA VAL A 67 -8.76 21.12 -2.92
C VAL A 67 -8.32 20.10 -3.96
N PHE A 68 -8.78 18.85 -3.83
CA PHE A 68 -8.63 17.88 -4.90
C PHE A 68 -9.59 18.20 -6.04
N LYS A 69 -9.14 18.16 -7.29
CA LYS A 69 -9.92 18.53 -8.48
C LYS A 69 -10.25 17.36 -9.42
N ARG A 70 -9.90 16.13 -9.03
CA ARG A 70 -10.00 14.95 -9.88
C ARG A 70 -10.90 13.89 -9.26
N ARG A 71 -12.07 13.67 -9.87
CA ARG A 71 -12.94 12.54 -9.54
C ARG A 71 -12.17 11.22 -9.69
N ASN A 72 -12.53 10.24 -8.86
CA ASN A 72 -11.89 8.93 -8.78
C ASN A 72 -10.45 8.96 -8.29
N MET A 73 -9.91 10.12 -7.87
CA MET A 73 -8.60 10.17 -7.24
C MET A 73 -8.60 9.24 -6.02
N PRO A 74 -7.71 8.24 -5.95
CA PRO A 74 -7.57 7.42 -4.76
C PRO A 74 -7.11 8.30 -3.58
N LEU A 75 -7.57 7.96 -2.39
CA LEU A 75 -7.19 8.61 -1.13
C LEU A 75 -7.14 7.53 -0.06
N GLN A 76 -6.26 7.68 0.92
CA GLN A 76 -6.19 6.78 2.07
C GLN A 76 -6.84 7.44 3.28
N VAL A 77 -7.86 6.81 3.86
CA VAL A 77 -8.40 7.21 5.16
C VAL A 77 -7.52 6.65 6.25
N VAL A 78 -7.03 7.54 7.11
CA VAL A 78 -6.13 7.21 8.23
C VAL A 78 -6.79 7.46 9.59
N SER A 79 -7.91 8.19 9.65
CA SER A 79 -8.64 8.44 10.89
C SER A 79 -10.09 8.87 10.61
N GLU A 80 -10.96 8.73 11.62
CA GLU A 80 -12.39 9.01 11.52
C GLU A 80 -12.88 9.84 12.72
N TYR A 81 -13.73 10.82 12.45
CA TYR A 81 -14.40 11.61 13.49
C TYR A 81 -15.78 12.05 13.01
N GLY A 82 -16.85 11.55 13.61
CA GLY A 82 -18.23 11.83 13.16
C GLY A 82 -18.37 11.68 11.64
N HIS A 83 -18.83 12.73 10.95
CA HIS A 83 -18.98 12.76 9.48
C HIS A 83 -17.69 13.05 8.69
N TRP A 84 -16.52 13.01 9.34
CA TRP A 84 -15.25 13.40 8.75
C TRP A 84 -14.29 12.24 8.69
N ARG A 85 -13.53 12.20 7.59
CA ARG A 85 -12.45 11.24 7.37
C ARG A 85 -11.17 12.02 7.16
N ARG A 86 -10.14 11.71 7.94
CA ARG A 86 -8.79 12.23 7.67
C ARG A 86 -8.24 11.43 6.51
N VAL A 87 -8.04 12.08 5.38
CA VAL A 87 -7.52 11.51 4.14
C VAL A 87 -6.10 11.98 3.90
N VAL A 88 -5.28 11.14 3.28
CA VAL A 88 -3.97 11.49 2.71
C VAL A 88 -3.88 10.97 1.27
N ASP A 89 -3.18 11.70 0.41
CA ASP A 89 -2.84 11.24 -0.94
C ASP A 89 -1.50 10.49 -0.97
N ARG A 90 -1.04 10.15 -2.18
CA ARG A 90 0.21 9.42 -2.41
C ARG A 90 1.43 10.16 -1.86
N ASP A 91 1.39 11.48 -1.89
CA ASP A 91 2.51 12.34 -1.54
C ASP A 91 2.42 12.80 -0.06
N GLY A 92 1.45 12.26 0.69
CA GLY A 92 1.20 12.54 2.10
C GLY A 92 0.38 13.82 2.34
N ALA A 93 -0.03 14.53 1.30
CA ALA A 93 -0.87 15.72 1.43
C ALA A 93 -2.31 15.32 1.77
N GLY A 94 -2.93 16.05 2.71
CA GLY A 94 -4.20 15.60 3.24
C GLY A 94 -4.78 16.43 4.38
N GLY A 95 -5.79 15.88 5.04
CA GLY A 95 -6.57 16.52 6.08
C GLY A 95 -7.99 15.97 6.17
N TRP A 96 -8.92 16.74 6.72
CA TRP A 96 -10.29 16.28 6.97
C TRP A 96 -11.21 16.56 5.80
N MET A 97 -11.83 15.50 5.28
CA MET A 97 -12.84 15.55 4.23
C MET A 97 -14.18 15.02 4.75
N HIS A 98 -15.27 15.67 4.35
CA HIS A 98 -16.61 15.18 4.67
C HIS A 98 -16.90 13.88 3.90
N TYR A 99 -17.46 12.86 4.58
CA TYR A 99 -17.61 11.53 3.99
C TYR A 99 -18.46 11.50 2.71
N SER A 100 -19.39 12.44 2.54
CA SER A 100 -20.25 12.52 1.34
C SER A 100 -19.49 12.78 0.04
N LEU A 101 -18.24 13.26 0.13
CA LEU A 101 -17.35 13.47 -1.01
C LEU A 101 -16.60 12.19 -1.41
N LEU A 102 -16.66 11.14 -0.58
CA LEU A 102 -15.90 9.91 -0.72
C LEU A 102 -16.77 8.75 -1.20
N SER A 103 -16.14 7.76 -1.81
CA SER A 103 -16.74 6.49 -2.23
C SER A 103 -15.83 5.32 -1.86
N GLY A 104 -16.42 4.16 -1.58
CA GLY A 104 -15.70 2.89 -1.45
C GLY A 104 -15.29 2.27 -2.81
N ALA A 105 -15.57 2.93 -3.93
CA ALA A 105 -15.13 2.46 -5.24
C ALA A 105 -13.61 2.37 -5.29
N ARG A 106 -13.09 1.16 -5.58
CA ARG A 106 -11.66 0.88 -5.63
C ARG A 106 -11.05 1.49 -6.88
N THR A 107 -10.09 2.38 -6.68
CA THR A 107 -9.32 3.04 -7.72
C THR A 107 -7.86 3.05 -7.32
N ALA A 108 -6.95 3.10 -8.29
CA ALA A 108 -5.54 3.26 -8.04
C ALA A 108 -4.92 4.29 -8.97
N LEU A 109 -3.83 4.90 -8.50
CA LEU A 109 -2.97 5.77 -9.28
C LEU A 109 -1.79 4.95 -9.79
N VAL A 110 -1.55 4.98 -11.10
CA VAL A 110 -0.37 4.37 -11.72
C VAL A 110 0.87 5.13 -11.27
N THR A 111 1.88 4.42 -10.75
CA THR A 111 3.14 5.01 -10.25
C THR A 111 4.35 4.72 -11.13
N LEU A 112 4.20 3.88 -12.16
CA LEU A 112 5.27 3.57 -13.12
C LEU A 112 5.05 4.37 -14.41
N ASP A 113 6.10 5.01 -14.91
CA ASP A 113 6.08 5.84 -16.14
C ASP A 113 5.40 5.14 -17.32
N LYS A 114 5.72 3.86 -17.53
CA LYS A 114 5.13 3.03 -18.58
C LYS A 114 4.76 1.65 -18.04
N LEU A 115 3.57 1.55 -17.44
CA LEU A 115 3.06 0.32 -16.84
C LEU A 115 2.45 -0.61 -17.89
N PRO A 116 3.00 -1.81 -18.13
CA PRO A 116 2.39 -2.78 -19.04
C PRO A 116 1.08 -3.34 -18.44
N LEU A 117 0.05 -3.40 -19.28
CA LEU A 117 -1.18 -4.13 -18.99
C LEU A 117 -1.13 -5.47 -19.74
N HIS A 118 -1.19 -6.56 -18.99
CA HIS A 118 -1.14 -7.92 -19.49
C HIS A 118 -2.54 -8.50 -19.71
N ALA A 119 -2.66 -9.48 -20.61
CA ALA A 119 -3.92 -10.17 -20.85
C ALA A 119 -4.39 -11.03 -19.66
N ARG A 120 -3.47 -11.47 -18.80
CA ARG A 120 -3.72 -12.29 -17.59
C ARG A 120 -2.78 -11.84 -16.45
N PRO A 121 -3.01 -12.23 -15.18
CA PRO A 121 -2.14 -11.93 -14.04
C PRO A 121 -0.81 -12.72 -14.09
N ASP A 122 -0.06 -12.55 -15.17
CA ASP A 122 1.20 -13.26 -15.45
C ASP A 122 2.04 -12.41 -16.41
N ALA A 123 3.26 -12.09 -15.98
CA ALA A 123 4.20 -11.24 -16.70
C ALA A 123 4.67 -11.83 -18.04
N SER A 124 4.58 -13.15 -18.23
CA SER A 124 4.91 -13.82 -19.48
C SER A 124 3.84 -13.66 -20.55
N THR A 125 2.65 -13.16 -20.19
CA THR A 125 1.54 -13.02 -21.12
C THR A 125 1.61 -11.75 -21.93
N ARG A 126 0.97 -11.77 -23.10
CA ARG A 126 0.95 -10.66 -24.04
C ARG A 126 0.51 -9.36 -23.36
N VAL A 127 1.31 -8.32 -23.55
CA VAL A 127 0.96 -6.94 -23.20
C VAL A 127 -0.07 -6.43 -24.20
N ILE A 128 -1.20 -5.93 -23.70
CA ILE A 128 -2.32 -5.44 -24.51
C ILE A 128 -2.37 -3.91 -24.59
N ALA A 129 -1.77 -3.22 -23.62
CA ALA A 129 -1.70 -1.77 -23.55
C ALA A 129 -0.59 -1.32 -22.59
N TYR A 130 -0.31 -0.02 -22.59
CA TYR A 130 0.53 0.62 -21.58
C TYR A 130 -0.24 1.76 -20.93
N ALA A 131 -0.20 1.83 -19.60
CA ALA A 131 -0.68 2.98 -18.84
C ALA A 131 0.48 3.90 -18.48
N GLN A 132 0.24 5.21 -18.46
CA GLN A 132 1.23 6.20 -18.06
C GLN A 132 1.14 6.50 -16.57
N GLU A 133 2.23 6.98 -15.97
CA GLU A 133 2.21 7.47 -14.59
C GLU A 133 1.11 8.54 -14.41
N GLY A 134 0.47 8.52 -13.23
CA GLY A 134 -0.56 9.48 -12.87
C GLY A 134 -1.93 9.18 -13.49
N VAL A 135 -2.05 8.16 -14.33
CA VAL A 135 -3.36 7.65 -14.77
C VAL A 135 -4.08 7.02 -13.57
N VAL A 136 -5.38 7.30 -13.45
CA VAL A 136 -6.24 6.67 -12.44
C VAL A 136 -6.94 5.49 -13.09
N ALA A 137 -6.75 4.31 -12.52
CA ALA A 137 -7.40 3.08 -12.92
C ALA A 137 -8.53 2.74 -11.96
N ARG A 138 -9.62 2.15 -12.48
CA ARG A 138 -10.57 1.43 -11.65
C ARG A 138 -10.03 0.02 -11.41
N LEU A 139 -10.06 -0.43 -10.16
CA LEU A 139 -9.59 -1.76 -9.79
C LEU A 139 -10.74 -2.77 -9.86
N GLY A 140 -10.45 -3.94 -10.41
CA GLY A 140 -11.29 -5.14 -10.33
C GLY A 140 -10.79 -6.08 -9.25
N GLU A 141 -10.68 -7.35 -9.60
CA GLU A 141 -10.08 -8.38 -8.75
C GLU A 141 -8.59 -8.10 -8.52
N CYS A 142 -8.12 -8.40 -7.30
CA CYS A 142 -6.69 -8.43 -7.01
C CYS A 142 -6.37 -9.73 -6.27
N ALA A 143 -5.41 -10.49 -6.80
CA ALA A 143 -4.96 -11.76 -6.24
C ALA A 143 -3.46 -11.93 -6.57
N ASP A 144 -2.71 -12.58 -5.68
CA ASP A 144 -1.32 -12.99 -5.91
C ASP A 144 -0.38 -11.87 -6.41
N GLY A 145 -0.56 -10.64 -5.91
CA GLY A 145 0.25 -9.48 -6.29
C GLY A 145 -0.11 -8.84 -7.63
N TRP A 146 -1.23 -9.26 -8.24
CA TRP A 146 -1.78 -8.70 -9.46
C TRP A 146 -3.12 -8.03 -9.20
N CYS A 147 -3.45 -7.04 -10.03
CA CYS A 147 -4.77 -6.46 -10.06
C CYS A 147 -5.27 -6.33 -11.49
N GLU A 148 -6.53 -6.65 -11.69
CA GLU A 148 -7.28 -6.22 -12.85
C GLU A 148 -7.49 -4.71 -12.78
N VAL A 149 -7.19 -4.03 -13.88
CA VAL A 149 -7.31 -2.59 -14.04
C VAL A 149 -8.17 -2.27 -15.25
N ARG A 150 -9.01 -1.25 -15.10
CA ARG A 150 -9.81 -0.69 -16.20
C ARG A 150 -9.51 0.79 -16.38
N ILE A 151 -9.05 1.16 -17.57
CA ILE A 151 -8.61 2.51 -17.94
C ILE A 151 -9.21 2.84 -19.30
N SER A 152 -10.09 3.83 -19.37
CA SER A 152 -10.70 4.30 -20.63
C SER A 152 -11.25 3.19 -21.53
N GLY A 153 -11.88 2.17 -20.94
CA GLY A 153 -12.47 1.02 -21.65
C GLY A 153 -11.50 -0.13 -21.93
N ILE A 154 -10.19 0.06 -21.71
CA ILE A 154 -9.20 -1.03 -21.76
C ILE A 154 -9.20 -1.75 -20.42
N GLU A 155 -9.24 -3.08 -20.48
CA GLU A 155 -9.21 -3.97 -19.33
C GLU A 155 -8.04 -4.93 -19.44
N GLY A 156 -7.23 -5.04 -18.38
CA GLY A 156 -6.06 -5.88 -18.33
C GLY A 156 -5.54 -6.04 -16.91
N TRP A 157 -4.43 -6.77 -16.77
CA TRP A 157 -3.82 -7.08 -15.49
C TRP A 157 -2.49 -6.39 -15.34
N SER A 158 -2.20 -5.91 -14.14
CA SER A 158 -0.93 -5.24 -13.83
C SER A 158 -0.43 -5.64 -12.45
N PRO A 159 0.90 -5.65 -12.23
CA PRO A 159 1.45 -5.82 -10.89
C PRO A 159 0.90 -4.75 -9.94
N MET A 160 0.44 -5.20 -8.78
CA MET A 160 -0.15 -4.40 -7.71
C MET A 160 0.84 -3.36 -7.15
N ALA A 161 2.14 -3.66 -7.17
CA ALA A 161 3.19 -2.79 -6.68
C ALA A 161 3.26 -1.42 -7.38
N HIS A 162 2.71 -1.31 -8.60
CA HIS A 162 2.70 -0.07 -9.39
C HIS A 162 1.35 0.66 -9.34
N LEU A 163 0.47 0.27 -8.42
CA LEU A 163 -0.91 0.76 -8.30
C LEU A 163 -1.16 1.27 -6.87
N TRP A 164 -0.94 2.56 -6.65
CA TRP A 164 -1.21 3.17 -5.35
C TRP A 164 -2.72 3.27 -5.13
N GLY A 165 -3.24 2.52 -4.15
CA GLY A 165 -4.68 2.32 -3.94
C GLY A 165 -5.14 0.86 -4.05
N ALA A 166 -4.27 -0.04 -4.54
CA ALA A 166 -4.58 -1.45 -4.70
C ALA A 166 -4.40 -2.30 -3.43
N GLY A 167 -3.45 -1.93 -2.56
CA GLY A 167 -3.09 -2.70 -1.38
C GLY A 167 -3.69 -2.28 -0.06
N ALA A 168 -3.39 -3.10 0.95
CA ALA A 168 -3.40 -2.63 2.32
C ALA A 168 -2.40 -1.46 2.43
N PRO A 169 -2.62 -0.50 3.33
CA PRO A 169 -1.65 0.57 3.61
C PRO A 169 -0.26 -0.02 3.82
N ALA A 170 0.78 0.68 3.35
CA ALA A 170 2.13 0.38 3.79
C ALA A 170 2.17 0.47 5.34
N PRO A 171 2.87 -0.46 6.02
CA PRO A 171 3.03 -0.43 7.47
C PRO A 171 3.72 0.87 7.93
#